data_AF-A0AAV6M580-F1
#
_entry.id   AF-A0AAV6M580-F1
#
_cell.length_a   1.000
_cell.length_b   1.000
_cell.length_c   1.000
_cell.angle_alpha   90.00
_cell.angle_beta   90.00
_cell.angle_gamma   90.00
#
_symmetry.space_group_name_H-M   'P 1'
#
loop_
_entity.id
_entity.type
_entity.pdbx_description
1 polymer ?
#
loop_
_entity_poly.entity_id
_entity_poly.type
_entity_poly.pdbx_seq_one_letter_code
_entity_poly.pdbx_strand_id
1 'polypeptide(L)'
;MFTIHVDTVYDLRLAVLPLATLCDEADIKCSREKLSIIVVSSPYPFVASLRMLPTFFTSFQLHADGDNFEEHRFKFLLQLFATNISNMYSEDLSMTIYIGGNQRLAPLKFEDPHTGYLQYSALVLSHAQNIDISPIDYGVFVAIRSTEFINIVSDLVILPDELVSITLTETEVKFDALTGQVTFTTEVRTSDAFS
;
A
#
# COMPACT_ATOMS: atom_id res chain seq x y z
N MET A 1 -0.65 20.04 -10.37
CA MET A 1 -1.18 19.69 -9.03
C MET A 1 -2.27 18.64 -9.17
N PHE A 2 -2.26 17.60 -8.35
CA PHE A 2 -3.36 16.66 -8.21
C PHE A 2 -4.32 17.08 -7.11
N THR A 3 -5.60 16.86 -7.37
CA THR A 3 -6.67 16.88 -6.37
C THR A 3 -7.31 15.50 -6.36
N ILE A 4 -7.13 14.79 -5.25
CA ILE A 4 -7.53 13.39 -5.09
C ILE A 4 -8.59 13.33 -4.00
N HIS A 5 -9.74 12.75 -4.28
CA HIS A 5 -10.87 12.68 -3.37
C HIS A 5 -11.32 11.24 -3.12
N VAL A 6 -11.61 10.92 -1.86
CA VAL A 6 -12.29 9.70 -1.44
C VAL A 6 -13.55 10.07 -0.65
N ASP A 7 -14.69 9.47 -0.99
CA ASP A 7 -15.95 9.70 -0.27
C ASP A 7 -15.89 9.14 1.16
N THR A 8 -15.16 8.05 1.36
CA THR A 8 -14.91 7.46 2.68
C THR A 8 -13.41 7.26 2.89
N VAL A 9 -12.91 7.69 4.05
CA VAL A 9 -11.51 7.48 4.44
C VAL A 9 -11.24 6.01 4.81
N TYR A 10 -12.28 5.24 5.10
CA TYR A 10 -12.19 3.85 5.55
C TYR A 10 -11.32 2.95 4.64
N ASP A 11 -11.58 2.94 3.33
CA ASP A 11 -10.87 2.07 2.39
C ASP A 11 -9.38 2.46 2.28
N LEU A 12 -9.12 3.77 2.26
CA LEU A 12 -7.75 4.27 2.25
C LEU A 12 -7.02 3.91 3.55
N ARG A 13 -7.69 4.01 4.70
CA ARG A 13 -7.15 3.60 6.00
C ARG A 13 -6.79 2.13 5.99
N LEU A 14 -7.68 1.25 5.54
CA LEU A 14 -7.41 -0.19 5.45
C LEU A 14 -6.21 -0.51 4.53
N ALA A 15 -6.07 0.21 3.42
CA ALA A 15 -4.96 0.02 2.49
C ALA A 15 -3.61 0.52 3.05
N VAL A 16 -3.61 1.64 3.78
CA VAL A 16 -2.40 2.31 4.28
C VAL A 16 -1.86 1.70 5.57
N LEU A 17 -2.76 1.24 6.46
CA LEU A 17 -2.38 0.73 7.79
C LEU A 17 -1.32 -0.38 7.75
N PRO A 18 -1.40 -1.41 6.88
CA PRO A 18 -0.37 -2.44 6.81
C PRO A 18 1.01 -1.86 6.50
N LEU A 19 1.13 -0.90 5.58
CA LEU A 19 2.42 -0.27 5.28
C LEU A 19 2.96 0.52 6.48
N ALA A 20 2.07 1.19 7.23
CA ALA A 20 2.46 1.95 8.42
C ALA A 20 2.94 1.07 9.58
N THR A 21 2.60 -0.23 9.60
CA THR A 21 3.17 -1.19 10.55
C THR A 21 4.60 -1.62 10.20
N LEU A 22 5.02 -1.38 8.95
CA LEU A 22 6.34 -1.77 8.47
C LEU A 22 7.37 -0.66 8.63
N CYS A 23 6.99 0.60 8.37
CA CYS A 23 7.89 1.74 8.36
C CYS A 23 7.20 3.04 8.80
N ASP A 24 7.96 3.91 9.46
CA ASP A 24 7.48 5.24 9.87
C ASP A 24 7.45 6.25 8.71
N GLU A 25 8.33 6.07 7.72
CA GLU A 25 8.48 6.93 6.55
C GLU A 25 8.21 6.15 5.25
N ALA A 26 7.72 6.85 4.22
CA ALA A 26 7.50 6.29 2.91
C ALA A 26 7.74 7.31 1.79
N ASP A 27 8.02 6.81 0.59
CA ASP A 27 7.92 7.59 -0.64
C ASP A 27 6.47 7.56 -1.15
N ILE A 28 5.88 8.73 -1.37
CA ILE A 28 4.63 8.90 -2.12
C ILE A 28 4.96 9.35 -3.55
N LYS A 29 4.38 8.65 -4.53
CA LYS A 29 4.51 8.95 -5.95
C LYS A 29 3.12 9.14 -6.56
N CYS A 30 2.92 10.24 -7.27
CA CYS A 30 1.63 10.57 -7.87
C CYS A 30 1.82 10.91 -9.35
N SER A 31 1.27 10.08 -10.23
CA SER A 31 1.25 10.28 -11.67
C SER A 31 -0.19 10.24 -12.18
N ARG A 32 -0.40 10.42 -13.48
CA ARG A 32 -1.74 10.30 -14.08
C ARG A 32 -2.34 8.90 -13.95
N GLU A 33 -1.48 7.89 -13.80
CA GLU A 33 -1.88 6.48 -13.82
C GLU A 33 -2.17 5.92 -12.43
N LYS A 34 -1.63 6.52 -11.36
CA LYS A 34 -1.70 5.98 -10.00
C LYS A 34 -1.19 6.94 -8.93
N LEU A 35 -1.64 6.66 -7.70
CA LEU A 35 -0.96 7.04 -6.46
C LEU A 35 -0.26 5.81 -5.90
N SER A 36 1.03 5.93 -5.58
CA SER A 36 1.81 4.84 -4.97
C SER A 36 2.42 5.29 -3.65
N ILE A 37 2.37 4.42 -2.64
CA ILE A 37 3.10 4.56 -1.37
C ILE A 37 4.10 3.40 -1.32
N ILE A 38 5.37 3.72 -1.09
CA ILE A 38 6.48 2.77 -1.16
C ILE A 38 7.28 2.87 0.13
N VAL A 39 7.46 1.73 0.79
CA VAL A 39 8.27 1.61 2.01
C VAL A 39 9.45 0.67 1.74
N VAL A 40 10.58 0.99 2.36
CA VAL A 40 11.76 0.10 2.41
C VAL A 40 11.98 -0.22 3.86
N SER A 41 11.76 -1.47 4.22
CA SER A 41 11.95 -1.93 5.59
C SER A 41 13.43 -1.92 5.96
N SER A 42 13.71 -1.53 7.20
CA SER A 42 15.01 -1.68 7.87
C SER A 42 14.73 -2.33 9.22
N PRO A 43 15.41 -3.42 9.60
CA PRO A 43 16.67 -3.93 9.04
C PRO A 43 16.53 -4.94 7.88
N TYR A 44 15.32 -5.34 7.50
CA TYR A 44 15.07 -6.40 6.52
C TYR A 44 14.90 -5.82 5.10
N PRO A 45 15.74 -6.19 4.10
CA PRO A 45 15.80 -5.51 2.82
C PRO A 45 14.67 -5.95 1.87
N PHE A 46 13.42 -5.66 2.23
CA PHE A 46 12.29 -5.81 1.33
C PHE A 46 11.62 -4.46 1.07
N VAL A 47 11.06 -4.34 -0.13
CA VAL A 47 10.29 -3.18 -0.58
C VAL A 47 8.82 -3.58 -0.60
N ALA A 48 7.96 -2.82 0.06
CA ALA A 48 6.52 -2.97 -0.09
C ALA A 48 5.93 -1.75 -0.80
N SER A 49 4.97 -1.99 -1.68
CA SER A 49 4.34 -0.94 -2.48
C SER A 49 2.84 -1.11 -2.52
N LEU A 50 2.13 -0.09 -2.04
CA LEU A 50 0.71 0.08 -2.28
C LEU A 50 0.53 0.90 -3.55
N ARG A 51 -0.19 0.37 -4.53
CA ARG A 51 -0.50 1.05 -5.79
C ARG A 51 -2.02 1.19 -5.92
N MET A 52 -2.50 2.42 -5.91
CA MET A 52 -3.92 2.76 -6.07
C MET A 52 -4.12 3.41 -7.44
N LEU A 53 -4.94 2.78 -8.27
CA LEU A 53 -5.33 3.31 -9.58
C LEU A 53 -6.36 4.44 -9.41
N PRO A 54 -6.54 5.34 -10.40
CA PRO A 54 -7.54 6.40 -10.36
C PRO A 54 -8.95 5.93 -9.97
N THR A 55 -9.34 4.72 -10.38
CA THR A 55 -10.65 4.10 -10.07
C THR A 55 -10.85 3.71 -8.61
N PHE A 56 -9.77 3.68 -7.81
CA PHE A 56 -9.88 3.54 -6.36
C PHE A 56 -10.49 4.79 -5.71
N PHE A 57 -10.28 5.95 -6.33
CA PHE A 57 -10.71 7.24 -5.80
C PHE A 57 -12.05 7.66 -6.41
N THR A 58 -12.86 8.38 -5.64
CA THR A 58 -14.06 9.04 -6.17
C THR A 58 -13.68 10.08 -7.23
N SER A 59 -12.59 10.82 -6.99
CA SER A 59 -12.05 11.77 -7.96
C SER A 59 -10.53 11.74 -7.95
N PHE A 60 -9.93 11.73 -9.13
CA PHE A 60 -8.47 11.78 -9.30
C PHE A 60 -8.16 12.73 -10.45
N GLN A 61 -7.94 14.00 -10.13
CA GLN A 61 -7.82 15.07 -11.13
C GLN A 61 -6.42 15.65 -11.15
N LEU A 62 -5.85 15.79 -12.35
CA LEU A 62 -4.62 16.53 -12.58
C LEU A 62 -4.96 17.92 -13.12
N HIS A 63 -4.60 18.94 -12.36
CA HIS A 63 -4.54 20.34 -12.80
C HIS A 63 -3.11 20.60 -13.29
N ALA A 64 -2.89 20.48 -14.60
CA ALA A 64 -1.57 20.64 -15.19
C ALA A 64 -1.17 22.12 -15.26
N ASP A 65 0.02 22.45 -14.76
CA ASP A 65 0.67 23.76 -14.96
C ASP A 65 1.72 23.67 -16.08
N GLY A 66 1.34 23.09 -17.23
CA GLY A 66 2.21 22.91 -18.39
C GLY A 66 2.20 21.50 -18.98
N ASP A 67 2.85 21.34 -20.14
CA ASP A 67 2.65 20.19 -21.02
C ASP A 67 3.48 18.93 -20.68
N ASN A 68 4.50 19.02 -19.82
CA ASN A 68 5.50 17.95 -19.61
C ASN A 68 5.49 17.35 -18.19
N PHE A 69 4.31 17.10 -17.62
CA PHE A 69 4.20 16.47 -16.31
C PHE A 69 4.16 14.94 -16.38
N GLU A 70 5.17 14.30 -15.81
CA GLU A 70 5.26 12.83 -15.63
C GLU A 70 4.77 12.39 -14.24
N GLU A 71 5.42 12.86 -13.17
CA GLU A 71 5.15 12.38 -11.80
C GLU A 71 5.62 13.37 -10.72
N HIS A 72 4.89 13.42 -9.60
CA HIS A 72 5.32 14.08 -8.36
C HIS A 72 5.82 13.02 -7.38
N ARG A 73 6.98 13.25 -6.74
CA ARG A 73 7.62 12.31 -5.83
C ARG A 73 8.07 12.99 -4.55
N PHE A 74 7.67 12.47 -3.40
CA PHE A 74 8.06 13.00 -2.10
C PHE A 74 8.27 11.89 -1.08
N LYS A 75 9.11 12.14 -0.07
CA LYS A 75 9.12 11.34 1.16
C LYS A 75 8.22 12.01 2.21
N PHE A 76 7.46 11.24 2.97
CA PHE A 76 6.59 11.74 4.03
C PHE A 76 6.54 10.80 5.25
N LEU A 77 6.04 11.31 6.37
CA LEU A 77 5.81 10.54 7.60
C LEU A 77 4.54 9.69 7.45
N LEU A 78 4.71 8.42 7.08
CA LEU A 78 3.63 7.46 6.87
C LEU A 78 2.85 7.20 8.15
N GLN A 79 3.53 7.04 9.29
CA GLN A 79 2.87 6.77 10.57
C GLN A 79 1.98 7.93 11.02
N LEU A 80 2.41 9.17 10.80
CA LEU A 80 1.61 10.36 11.08
C LEU A 80 0.37 10.42 10.17
N PHE A 81 0.53 10.11 8.88
CA PHE A 81 -0.60 10.01 7.97
C PHE A 81 -1.60 8.93 8.39
N ALA A 82 -1.12 7.72 8.70
CA ALA A 82 -1.93 6.61 9.19
C ALA A 82 -2.66 6.97 10.50
N THR A 83 -1.99 7.68 11.41
CA THR A 83 -2.59 8.17 12.66
C THR A 83 -3.68 9.20 12.38
N ASN A 84 -3.45 10.15 11.48
CA ASN A 84 -4.45 11.15 11.09
C ASN A 84 -5.72 10.48 10.56
N ILE A 85 -5.60 9.55 9.62
CA ILE A 85 -6.78 8.87 9.03
C ILE A 85 -7.44 7.86 9.99
N SER A 86 -6.73 7.41 11.04
CA SER A 86 -7.26 6.47 12.02
C SER A 86 -7.94 7.14 13.22
N ASN A 87 -7.48 8.33 13.62
CA ASN A 87 -8.04 9.09 14.75
C ASN A 87 -9.25 9.94 14.36
N MET A 88 -9.86 9.66 13.22
CA MET A 88 -11.09 10.32 12.79
C MET A 88 -12.26 9.83 13.64
N TYR A 89 -13.15 10.75 14.02
CA TYR A 89 -14.29 10.43 14.88
C TYR A 89 -15.38 9.62 14.15
N SER A 90 -15.33 9.57 12.82
CA SER A 90 -16.24 8.81 11.96
C SER A 90 -15.48 8.20 10.78
N GLU A 91 -15.93 7.03 10.33
CA GLU A 91 -15.40 6.34 9.15
C GLU A 91 -16.01 6.87 7.84
N ASP A 92 -17.15 7.58 7.94
CA ASP A 92 -17.88 8.19 6.82
C ASP A 92 -17.32 9.55 6.40
N LEU A 93 -16.22 10.00 7.01
CA LEU A 93 -15.57 11.23 6.58
C LEU A 93 -15.00 11.05 5.18
N SER A 94 -15.25 12.03 4.34
CA SER A 94 -14.57 12.16 3.06
C SER A 94 -13.23 12.85 3.25
N MET A 95 -12.29 12.62 2.32
CA MET A 95 -11.00 13.29 2.34
C MET A 95 -10.56 13.73 0.96
N THR A 96 -9.95 14.92 0.90
CA THR A 96 -9.28 15.43 -0.29
C THR A 96 -7.80 15.68 -0.01
N ILE A 97 -6.94 15.14 -0.88
CA ILE A 97 -5.48 15.27 -0.85
C ILE A 97 -5.04 16.18 -2.01
N TYR A 98 -4.15 17.14 -1.73
CA TYR A 98 -3.58 18.04 -2.73
C TYR A 98 -2.08 17.79 -2.93
N ILE A 99 -1.68 17.29 -4.11
CA ILE A 99 -0.28 16.93 -4.41
C ILE A 99 0.28 17.74 -5.60
N GLY A 100 1.19 18.69 -5.34
CA GLY A 100 1.88 19.50 -6.36
C GLY A 100 3.40 19.29 -6.40
N GLY A 101 4.07 19.79 -7.45
CA GLY A 101 5.48 19.47 -7.75
C GLY A 101 6.56 20.22 -6.97
N ASN A 102 6.20 21.27 -6.23
CA ASN A 102 7.14 22.12 -5.49
C ASN A 102 6.55 22.53 -4.15
N GLN A 103 6.10 21.56 -3.35
CA GLN A 103 5.48 21.84 -2.06
C GLN A 103 6.21 21.12 -0.91
N ARG A 104 6.31 21.79 0.24
CA ARG A 104 6.79 21.20 1.49
C ARG A 104 5.68 20.54 2.29
N LEU A 105 4.43 20.85 1.95
CA LEU A 105 3.23 20.34 2.60
C LEU A 105 2.25 19.89 1.53
N ALA A 106 1.64 18.71 1.70
CA ALA A 106 0.44 18.33 0.95
C ALA A 106 -0.79 18.50 1.85
N PRO A 107 -1.64 19.52 1.63
CA PRO A 107 -2.85 19.69 2.41
C PRO A 107 -3.78 18.47 2.33
N LEU A 108 -4.41 18.18 3.47
CA LEU A 108 -5.48 17.20 3.63
C LEU A 108 -6.72 17.94 4.14
N LYS A 109 -7.83 17.80 3.43
CA LYS A 109 -9.15 18.30 3.86
C LYS A 109 -10.01 17.11 4.20
N PHE A 110 -10.47 17.01 5.44
CA PHE A 110 -11.49 16.05 5.87
C PHE A 110 -12.83 16.78 5.98
N GLU A 111 -13.89 16.13 5.52
CA GLU A 111 -15.24 16.70 5.52
C GLU A 111 -16.25 15.63 5.92
N ASP A 112 -17.08 15.98 6.90
CA ASP A 112 -18.24 15.19 7.29
C ASP A 112 -19.42 15.52 6.39
N PRO A 113 -19.88 14.58 5.55
CA PRO A 113 -20.97 14.84 4.61
C PRO A 113 -22.31 15.11 5.30
N HIS A 114 -22.50 14.71 6.56
CA HIS A 114 -23.75 14.87 7.28
C HIS A 114 -23.84 16.21 8.01
N THR A 115 -22.72 16.68 8.56
CA THR A 115 -22.67 17.89 9.39
C THR A 115 -22.02 19.08 8.69
N GLY A 116 -21.28 18.84 7.62
CA GLY A 116 -20.43 19.84 6.96
C GLY A 116 -19.22 20.24 7.79
N TYR A 117 -18.92 19.53 8.88
CA TYR A 117 -17.73 19.78 9.70
C TYR A 117 -16.46 19.57 8.88
N LEU A 118 -15.50 20.49 9.01
CA LEU A 118 -14.24 20.48 8.28
C LEU A 118 -13.07 20.36 9.24
N GLN A 119 -12.17 19.44 8.94
CA GLN A 119 -10.88 19.32 9.61
C GLN A 119 -9.75 19.37 8.58
N TYR A 120 -8.69 20.10 8.90
CA TYR A 120 -7.54 20.26 8.03
C TYR A 120 -6.30 19.63 8.67
N SER A 121 -5.50 18.97 7.85
CA SER A 121 -4.18 18.47 8.20
C SER A 121 -3.24 18.64 7.01
N ALA A 122 -2.00 18.21 7.13
CA ALA A 122 -1.07 18.20 6.01
C ALA A 122 -0.04 17.07 6.14
N LEU A 123 0.38 16.53 5.01
CA LEU A 123 1.58 15.69 4.94
C LEU A 123 2.80 16.60 4.88
N VAL A 124 3.77 16.37 5.76
CA VAL A 124 5.08 17.01 5.65
C VAL A 124 5.89 16.27 4.60
N LEU A 125 6.31 16.99 3.56
CA LEU A 125 7.00 16.44 2.39
C LEU A 125 8.48 16.83 2.41
N SER A 126 9.30 15.87 2.02
CA SER A 126 10.74 16.04 1.80
C SER A 126 11.16 15.33 0.51
N HIS A 127 12.45 15.39 0.17
CA HIS A 127 12.97 14.75 -1.02
C HIS A 127 12.78 13.22 -0.96
N ALA A 128 12.17 12.68 -2.02
CA ALA A 128 11.96 11.24 -2.17
C ALA A 128 13.30 10.49 -2.21
N GLN A 129 13.30 9.25 -1.71
CA GLN A 129 14.46 8.36 -1.83
C GLN A 129 14.61 7.81 -3.26
N ASN A 130 13.57 7.92 -4.08
CA ASN A 130 13.51 7.39 -5.45
C ASN A 130 13.69 5.88 -5.50
N ILE A 131 13.00 5.19 -4.57
CA ILE A 131 12.99 3.72 -4.53
C ILE A 131 12.36 3.22 -5.83
N ASP A 132 13.14 2.49 -6.61
CA ASP A 132 12.63 1.84 -7.82
C ASP A 132 12.08 0.46 -7.46
N ILE A 133 10.96 0.10 -8.10
CA ILE A 133 10.35 -1.21 -7.93
C ILE A 133 10.53 -1.91 -9.26
N SER A 134 11.57 -2.74 -9.33
CA SER A 134 11.81 -3.60 -10.48
C SER A 134 10.56 -4.41 -10.81
N PRO A 135 10.29 -4.69 -12.10
CA PRO A 135 9.24 -5.61 -12.48
C PRO A 135 9.47 -6.96 -11.79
N ILE A 136 8.40 -7.51 -11.20
CA ILE A 136 8.42 -8.83 -10.58
C ILE A 136 8.42 -9.86 -11.71
N ASP A 137 9.45 -10.71 -11.74
CA ASP A 137 9.45 -11.91 -12.58
C ASP A 137 8.58 -12.97 -11.92
N TYR A 138 7.43 -13.26 -12.55
CA TYR A 138 6.47 -14.26 -12.06
C TYR A 138 6.80 -15.68 -12.54
N GLY A 139 8.02 -15.95 -13.03
CA GLY A 139 8.41 -17.21 -13.68
C GLY A 139 7.82 -18.48 -13.04
N VAL A 140 7.80 -18.56 -11.71
CA VAL A 140 7.00 -19.54 -10.97
C VAL A 140 6.12 -18.81 -9.95
N PHE A 141 4.79 -19.04 -9.97
CA PHE A 141 3.86 -18.40 -9.05
C PHE A 141 2.96 -19.41 -8.34
N VAL A 142 2.61 -19.10 -7.09
CA VAL A 142 1.54 -19.78 -6.35
C VAL A 142 0.60 -18.74 -5.77
N ALA A 143 -0.70 -19.02 -5.83
CA ALA A 143 -1.72 -18.21 -5.19
C ALA A 143 -2.35 -19.00 -4.03
N ILE A 144 -2.32 -18.42 -2.84
CA ILE A 144 -2.91 -18.98 -1.62
C ILE A 144 -3.90 -17.96 -1.08
N ARG A 145 -5.04 -18.40 -0.54
CA ARG A 145 -5.96 -17.46 0.11
C ARG A 145 -5.28 -16.84 1.32
N SER A 146 -5.46 -15.54 1.52
CA SER A 146 -4.84 -14.83 2.64
C SER A 146 -5.15 -15.47 4.00
N THR A 147 -6.39 -15.95 4.19
CA THR A 147 -6.81 -16.66 5.41
C THR A 147 -6.08 -18.00 5.60
N GLU A 148 -5.84 -18.74 4.52
CA GLU A 148 -5.09 -19.99 4.56
C GLU A 148 -3.61 -19.72 4.86
N PHE A 149 -3.04 -18.69 4.24
CA PHE A 149 -1.66 -18.28 4.50
C PHE A 149 -1.46 -17.84 5.96
N ILE A 150 -2.41 -17.10 6.54
CA ILE A 150 -2.38 -16.73 7.96
C ILE A 150 -2.37 -17.98 8.85
N ASN A 151 -3.18 -18.99 8.55
CA ASN A 151 -3.20 -20.24 9.32
C ASN A 151 -1.86 -20.97 9.22
N ILE A 152 -1.29 -21.09 8.01
CA ILE A 152 0.04 -21.70 7.78
C ILE A 152 1.12 -21.00 8.63
N VAL A 153 1.18 -19.66 8.56
CA VAL A 153 2.15 -18.86 9.32
C VAL A 153 1.93 -19.01 10.84
N SER A 154 0.68 -19.10 11.29
CA SER A 154 0.33 -19.28 12.70
C SER A 154 0.72 -20.67 13.21
N ASP A 155 0.49 -21.71 12.41
CA ASP A 155 0.79 -23.10 12.74
C ASP A 155 2.30 -23.38 12.79
N LEU A 156 3.09 -22.66 11.99
CA LEU A 156 4.55 -22.77 12.00
C LEU A 156 5.16 -22.21 13.30
N VAL A 157 4.49 -21.31 14.03
CA VAL A 157 5.02 -20.67 15.26
C VAL A 157 6.44 -20.10 15.04
N ILE A 158 6.57 -19.25 14.02
CA ILE A 158 7.86 -18.68 13.59
C ILE A 158 8.45 -17.82 14.72
N LEU A 159 9.70 -18.10 15.08
CA LEU A 159 10.44 -17.35 16.10
C LEU A 159 10.94 -16.00 15.54
N PRO A 160 11.20 -15.00 16.42
CA PRO A 160 11.84 -13.76 15.98
C PRO A 160 13.17 -14.03 15.26
N ASP A 161 13.39 -13.33 14.14
CA ASP A 161 14.58 -13.39 13.30
C ASP A 161 14.84 -14.75 12.62
N GLU A 162 13.85 -15.64 12.63
CA GLU A 162 13.92 -16.92 11.96
C GLU A 162 13.71 -16.80 10.44
N LEU A 163 14.49 -17.57 9.68
CA LEU A 163 14.31 -17.71 8.24
C LEU A 163 13.36 -18.87 7.95
N VAL A 164 12.23 -18.55 7.33
CA VAL A 164 11.31 -19.55 6.76
C VAL A 164 11.78 -19.91 5.35
N SER A 165 11.96 -21.21 5.10
CA SER A 165 12.21 -21.72 3.75
C SER A 165 10.89 -22.08 3.08
N ILE A 166 10.73 -21.70 1.80
CA ILE A 166 9.56 -22.03 1.00
C ILE A 166 10.02 -22.83 -0.20
N THR A 167 9.58 -24.09 -0.28
CA THR A 167 9.88 -24.98 -1.40
C THR A 167 8.62 -25.22 -2.21
N LEU A 168 8.68 -24.90 -3.51
CA LEU A 168 7.58 -25.08 -4.44
C LEU A 168 7.85 -26.24 -5.38
N THR A 169 6.86 -27.11 -5.52
CA THR A 169 6.81 -28.21 -6.51
C THR A 169 5.57 -28.04 -7.38
N GLU A 170 5.35 -28.94 -8.35
CA GLU A 170 4.18 -28.90 -9.23
C GLU A 170 2.84 -29.01 -8.46
N THR A 171 2.83 -29.74 -7.34
CA THR A 171 1.61 -30.09 -6.60
C THR A 171 1.59 -29.60 -5.15
N GLU A 172 2.72 -29.13 -4.63
CA GLU A 172 2.86 -28.80 -3.22
C GLU A 172 3.74 -27.56 -3.01
N VAL A 173 3.35 -26.76 -2.03
CA VAL A 173 4.18 -25.72 -1.41
C VAL A 173 4.49 -26.14 0.01
N LYS A 174 5.77 -26.21 0.36
CA LYS A 174 6.23 -26.55 1.70
C LYS A 174 6.81 -25.31 2.35
N PHE A 175 6.32 -25.04 3.55
CA PHE A 175 6.82 -23.99 4.42
C PHE A 175 7.56 -24.66 5.57
N ASP A 176 8.84 -24.35 5.67
CA ASP A 176 9.76 -24.96 6.62
C ASP A 176 10.31 -23.90 7.57
N ALA A 177 10.14 -24.17 8.86
CA ALA A 177 10.66 -23.41 9.99
C ALA A 177 11.46 -24.37 10.90
N LEU A 178 12.34 -23.84 11.75
CA LEU A 178 13.00 -24.54 12.85
C LEU A 178 12.01 -25.28 13.76
N THR A 179 10.83 -24.71 13.94
CA THR A 179 9.76 -25.20 14.82
C THR A 179 8.87 -26.25 14.17
N GLY A 180 8.84 -26.34 12.83
CA GLY A 180 7.98 -27.28 12.14
C GLY A 180 7.89 -27.07 10.63
N GLN A 181 7.03 -27.88 10.02
CA GLN A 181 6.77 -27.84 8.58
C GLN A 181 5.26 -27.88 8.35
N VAL A 182 4.78 -27.08 7.39
CA VAL A 182 3.41 -27.11 6.89
C VAL A 182 3.45 -27.30 5.38
N THR A 183 2.67 -28.26 4.88
CA THR A 183 2.54 -28.52 3.43
C THR A 183 1.17 -28.07 2.96
N PHE A 184 1.15 -27.26 1.90
CA PHE A 184 -0.05 -26.81 1.20
C PHE A 184 -0.09 -27.46 -0.18
N THR A 185 -1.17 -28.16 -0.51
CA THR A 185 -1.36 -28.76 -1.84
C THR A 185 -1.91 -27.71 -2.78
N THR A 186 -1.22 -27.46 -3.90
CA THR A 186 -1.72 -26.56 -4.94
C THR A 186 -2.85 -27.26 -5.69
N GLU A 187 -4.07 -26.74 -5.61
CA GLU A 187 -5.13 -27.17 -6.52
C GLU A 187 -4.70 -26.82 -7.95
N VAL A 188 -4.59 -27.83 -8.83
CA VAL A 188 -4.35 -27.61 -10.26
C VAL A 188 -5.56 -26.88 -10.82
N ARG A 189 -5.50 -25.55 -10.89
CA ARG A 189 -6.39 -24.79 -11.77
C ARG A 189 -5.84 -24.96 -13.18
N THR A 190 -6.38 -25.93 -13.91
CA THR A 190 -6.24 -25.99 -15.36
C THR A 190 -6.63 -24.62 -15.92
N SER A 191 -5.71 -23.99 -16.64
CA SER A 191 -5.96 -22.77 -17.39
C SER A 191 -6.81 -23.09 -18.61
N ASP A 192 -8.08 -23.45 -18.40
CA ASP A 192 -9.07 -23.56 -19.45
C ASP A 192 -10.09 -22.45 -19.27
N ALA A 193 -9.78 -21.26 -19.81
CA ALA A 193 -10.75 -20.31 -20.37
C ALA A 193 -10.07 -18.97 -20.69
N PHE A 194 -9.31 -18.89 -21.79
CA PHE A 194 -9.32 -17.73 -22.68
C PHE A 194 -8.96 -18.22 -24.09
N SER A 195 -9.99 -18.67 -24.79
CA SER A 195 -10.05 -18.83 -26.26
C SER A 195 -11.13 -17.90 -26.79
#